data_AF-A0A3B8W5S3-F1
#
_entry.id   AF-A0A3B8W5S3-F1
#
_cell.length_a   1.000
_cell.length_b   1.000
_cell.length_c   1.000
_cell.angle_alpha   90.00
_cell.angle_beta   90.00
_cell.angle_gamma   90.00
#
_symmetry.space_group_name_H-M   'P 1'
#
loop_
_entity.id
_entity.type
_entity.pdbx_description
1 polymer ?
#
loop_
_entity_poly.entity_id
_entity_poly.type
_entity_poly.pdbx_seq_one_letter_code
_entity_poly.pdbx_strand_id
1 'polypeptide(L)'
;LAQAEAVADLIQAETSQGRQAALNQMRGGFSREIKNLREQLIHFASLIELELDFGEEDVEFAKRDDLRELITNIREYLTRLIHSFDQGQVIKEGVATVIAGKPNAGKSTLLNALLNDERAIVSDIPGTTRDVIEDEIHLGGVLFRFIDTAGLRDT
;
A
#
# COMPACT_ATOMS: atom_id res chain seq x y z
N LEU A 1 -9.70 8.33 -8.06
CA LEU A 1 -9.03 8.47 -6.74
C LEU A 1 -7.72 7.69 -6.72
N ALA A 2 -7.74 6.36 -6.73
CA ALA A 2 -6.52 5.52 -6.65
C ALA A 2 -5.40 5.85 -7.66
N GLN A 3 -5.74 6.21 -8.91
CA GLN A 3 -4.74 6.58 -9.93
C GLN A 3 -4.16 7.98 -9.72
N ALA A 4 -4.93 8.91 -9.12
CA ALA A 4 -4.44 10.24 -8.80
C ALA A 4 -3.51 10.20 -7.59
N GLU A 5 -3.85 9.41 -6.57
CA GLU A 5 -2.95 9.11 -5.44
C GLU A 5 -1.64 8.48 -5.91
N ALA A 6 -1.70 7.57 -6.89
CA ALA A 6 -0.52 6.95 -7.46
C ALA A 6 0.44 7.94 -8.14
N VAL A 7 -0.05 9.07 -8.65
CA VAL A 7 0.83 10.12 -9.21
C VAL A 7 1.60 10.82 -8.09
N ALA A 8 0.92 11.16 -6.98
CA ALA A 8 1.57 11.73 -5.81
C ALA A 8 2.61 10.77 -5.22
N ASP A 9 2.24 9.49 -5.08
CA ASP A 9 3.13 8.43 -4.59
C ASP A 9 4.34 8.24 -5.53
N LEU A 10 4.17 8.39 -6.84
CA LEU A 10 5.26 8.30 -7.80
C LEU A 10 6.27 9.45 -7.64
N ILE A 11 5.77 10.67 -7.41
CA ILE A 11 6.60 11.87 -7.21
C ILE A 11 7.39 11.75 -5.89
N GLN A 12 6.77 11.18 -4.86
CA GLN A 12 7.36 11.03 -3.52
C GLN A 12 8.22 9.76 -3.36
N ALA A 13 8.20 8.82 -4.33
CA ALA A 13 8.87 7.54 -4.17
C ALA A 13 10.40 7.65 -4.07
N GLU A 14 10.91 7.37 -2.87
CA GLU A 14 12.35 7.38 -2.57
C GLU A 14 13.03 6.05 -2.93
N THR A 15 12.28 4.94 -2.95
CA THR A 15 12.80 3.61 -3.33
C THR A 15 12.39 3.21 -4.76
N SER A 16 13.20 2.38 -5.41
CA SER A 16 12.87 1.80 -6.74
C SER A 16 11.60 0.93 -6.67
N GLN A 17 11.41 0.22 -5.56
CA GLN A 17 10.22 -0.60 -5.30
C GLN A 17 8.97 0.28 -5.15
N GLY A 18 9.05 1.38 -4.39
CA GLY A 18 7.95 2.35 -4.25
C GLY A 18 7.56 2.96 -5.58
N ARG A 19 8.55 3.32 -6.41
CA ARG A 19 8.31 3.85 -7.75
C ARG A 19 7.60 2.84 -8.64
N GLN A 20 8.01 1.58 -8.61
CA GLN A 20 7.39 0.52 -9.39
C GLN A 20 5.95 0.23 -8.92
N ALA A 21 5.71 0.25 -7.60
CA ALA A 21 4.37 0.07 -7.03
C ALA A 21 3.42 1.21 -7.46
N ALA A 22 3.86 2.46 -7.36
CA ALA A 22 3.09 3.63 -7.80
C ALA A 22 2.77 3.56 -9.30
N LEU A 23 3.73 3.16 -10.16
CA LEU A 23 3.48 2.96 -11.59
C LEU A 23 2.41 1.90 -11.87
N ASN A 24 2.43 0.77 -11.14
CA ASN A 24 1.45 -0.30 -11.30
C ASN A 24 0.04 0.16 -10.89
N GLN A 25 -0.07 0.95 -9.82
CA GLN A 25 -1.34 1.55 -9.39
C GLN A 25 -1.85 2.63 -10.37
N MET A 26 -0.95 3.46 -10.89
CA MET A 26 -1.28 4.48 -11.89
C MET A 26 -1.81 3.85 -13.19
N ARG A 27 -1.25 2.71 -13.60
CA ARG A 27 -1.77 1.88 -14.71
C ARG A 27 -3.11 1.20 -14.42
N GLY A 28 -3.67 1.41 -13.22
CA GLY A 28 -5.00 0.97 -12.83
C GLY A 28 -5.14 -0.54 -12.77
N GLY A 29 -4.10 -1.28 -12.37
CA GLY A 29 -4.17 -2.74 -12.23
C GLY A 29 -5.32 -3.18 -11.33
N PHE A 30 -5.27 -2.82 -10.05
CA PHE A 30 -6.30 -3.18 -9.08
C PHE A 30 -7.67 -2.53 -9.37
N SER A 31 -7.68 -1.29 -9.84
CA SER A 31 -8.92 -0.58 -10.16
C SER A 31 -9.71 -1.25 -11.29
N ARG A 32 -9.01 -1.84 -12.28
CA ARG A 32 -9.66 -2.59 -13.35
C ARG A 32 -10.33 -3.86 -12.84
N GLU A 33 -9.62 -4.66 -12.04
CA GLU A 33 -10.18 -5.88 -11.47
C GLU A 33 -11.35 -5.61 -10.51
N ILE A 34 -11.25 -4.60 -9.65
CA ILE A 34 -12.37 -4.19 -8.78
C ILE A 34 -13.58 -3.76 -9.61
N LYS A 35 -13.35 -3.02 -10.71
CA LYS A 35 -14.42 -2.61 -11.62
C LYS A 35 -15.09 -3.83 -12.27
N ASN A 36 -14.32 -4.81 -12.71
CA ASN A 36 -14.83 -6.06 -13.28
C ASN A 36 -15.67 -6.86 -12.28
N LEU A 37 -15.18 -7.05 -11.05
CA LEU A 37 -15.93 -7.74 -10.00
C LEU A 37 -17.24 -7.01 -9.65
N ARG A 38 -17.21 -5.68 -9.64
CA ARG A 38 -18.43 -4.87 -9.44
C ARG A 38 -19.42 -5.05 -10.58
N GLU A 39 -18.97 -5.08 -11.83
CA GLU A 39 -19.83 -5.32 -12.99
C GLU A 39 -20.51 -6.69 -12.90
N GLN A 40 -19.79 -7.72 -12.46
CA GLN A 40 -20.35 -9.06 -12.23
C GLN A 40 -21.42 -9.07 -11.12
N LEU A 41 -21.19 -8.36 -10.00
CA LEU A 41 -22.18 -8.22 -8.93
C LEU A 41 -23.44 -7.48 -9.40
N ILE A 42 -23.29 -6.40 -10.17
CA ILE A 42 -24.42 -5.64 -10.73
C ILE A 42 -25.22 -6.54 -11.68
N HIS A 43 -24.52 -7.31 -12.52
CA HIS A 43 -25.17 -8.25 -13.42
C HIS A 43 -25.95 -9.33 -12.64
N PHE A 44 -25.33 -9.93 -11.62
CA PHE A 44 -26.03 -10.93 -10.81
C PHE A 44 -27.24 -10.34 -10.08
N ALA A 45 -27.13 -9.12 -9.55
CA ALA A 45 -28.24 -8.42 -8.94
C ALA A 45 -29.40 -8.19 -9.93
N SER A 46 -29.10 -7.90 -11.20
CA SER A 46 -30.12 -7.77 -12.24
C SER A 46 -30.84 -9.09 -12.56
N LEU A 47 -30.15 -10.24 -12.45
CA LEU A 47 -30.76 -11.56 -12.63
C LEU A 47 -31.69 -11.90 -11.46
N ILE A 48 -31.29 -11.57 -10.23
CA ILE A 48 -32.17 -11.74 -9.05
C ILE A 48 -33.43 -10.89 -9.21
N GLU A 49 -33.29 -9.62 -9.61
CA GLU A 49 -34.43 -8.71 -9.77
C GLU A 49 -35.42 -9.26 -10.80
N LEU A 50 -34.91 -9.75 -11.94
CA LEU A 50 -35.74 -10.34 -12.98
C LEU A 50 -36.42 -11.63 -12.51
N GLU A 51 -35.75 -12.47 -11.72
CA GLU A 51 -36.40 -13.64 -11.12
C GLU A 51 -37.51 -13.27 -10.12
N LEU A 52 -37.35 -12.17 -9.37
CA LEU A 52 -38.39 -11.66 -8.48
C LEU A 52 -39.59 -11.10 -9.25
N ASP A 53 -39.35 -10.39 -10.36
CA ASP A 53 -40.39 -9.82 -11.22
C ASP A 53 -41.21 -10.89 -11.96
N PHE A 54 -40.61 -12.05 -12.27
CA PHE A 54 -41.22 -13.15 -13.05
C PHE A 54 -41.45 -14.43 -12.23
N GLY A 55 -41.50 -14.34 -10.89
CA GLY A 55 -41.61 -15.50 -10.01
C GLY A 55 -42.85 -16.38 -10.18
N GLU A 56 -43.89 -15.89 -10.86
CA GLU A 56 -45.10 -16.67 -11.21
C GLU A 56 -44.91 -17.53 -12.47
N GLU A 57 -43.89 -17.27 -13.29
CA GLU A 57 -43.68 -17.93 -14.59
C GLU A 57 -42.78 -19.18 -14.53
N ASP A 58 -42.39 -19.63 -13.33
CA ASP A 58 -41.54 -20.82 -13.07
C ASP A 58 -40.22 -20.80 -13.87
N VAL A 59 -39.60 -19.62 -13.95
CA VAL A 59 -38.36 -19.38 -14.71
C VAL A 59 -37.21 -19.08 -13.73
N GLU A 60 -36.10 -19.80 -13.85
CA GLU A 60 -34.89 -19.62 -13.02
C GLU A 60 -33.83 -18.82 -13.80
N PHE A 61 -33.48 -17.63 -13.31
CA PHE A 61 -32.54 -16.73 -13.97
C PHE A 61 -31.22 -16.59 -13.19
N ALA A 62 -31.25 -16.74 -11.86
CA ALA A 62 -30.13 -16.53 -10.96
C ALA A 62 -29.79 -17.80 -10.16
N LYS A 63 -28.86 -18.61 -10.69
CA LYS A 63 -28.43 -19.83 -9.99
C LYS A 63 -27.62 -19.51 -8.75
N ARG A 64 -27.98 -20.17 -7.64
CA ARG A 64 -27.27 -20.01 -6.35
C ARG A 64 -25.81 -20.45 -6.39
N ASP A 65 -25.47 -21.43 -7.22
CA ASP A 65 -24.10 -21.92 -7.33
C ASP A 65 -23.20 -20.89 -8.04
N ASP A 66 -23.71 -20.23 -9.08
CA ASP A 66 -23.01 -19.14 -9.78
C ASP A 66 -22.75 -17.96 -8.81
N LEU A 67 -23.71 -17.64 -7.94
CA LEU A 67 -23.51 -16.63 -6.88
C LEU A 67 -22.40 -17.04 -5.91
N ARG A 68 -22.40 -18.29 -5.46
CA ARG A 68 -21.39 -18.78 -4.52
C ARG A 68 -20.00 -18.72 -5.12
N GLU A 69 -19.86 -19.09 -6.39
CA GLU A 69 -18.60 -18.99 -7.12
C GLU A 69 -18.14 -17.52 -7.23
N LEU A 70 -19.04 -16.61 -7.64
CA LEU A 70 -18.75 -15.18 -7.72
C LEU A 70 -18.28 -14.61 -6.37
N ILE A 71 -19.00 -14.89 -5.29
CA ILE A 71 -18.63 -14.42 -3.94
C ILE A 71 -17.28 -15.00 -3.49
N THR A 72 -17.02 -16.27 -3.82
CA THR A 72 -15.74 -16.91 -3.49
C THR A 72 -14.58 -16.22 -4.22
N ASN A 73 -14.73 -15.97 -5.52
CA ASN A 73 -13.74 -15.27 -6.34
C ASN A 73 -13.47 -13.85 -5.83
N ILE A 74 -14.53 -13.11 -5.48
CA ILE A 74 -14.41 -11.76 -4.91
C ILE A 74 -13.64 -11.82 -3.58
N ARG A 75 -14.01 -12.74 -2.69
CA ARG A 75 -13.36 -12.88 -1.39
C ARG A 75 -11.88 -13.20 -1.55
N GLU A 76 -11.52 -14.15 -2.40
CA GLU A 76 -10.12 -14.52 -2.65
C GLU A 76 -9.31 -13.36 -3.23
N TYR A 77 -9.89 -12.59 -4.14
CA TYR A 77 -9.25 -11.40 -4.69
C TYR A 77 -9.02 -10.32 -3.61
N LEU A 78 -10.05 -10.03 -2.81
CA LEU A 78 -9.96 -9.03 -1.74
C LEU A 78 -8.98 -9.46 -0.63
N THR A 79 -8.96 -10.74 -0.25
CA THR A 79 -8.01 -11.27 0.73
C THR A 79 -6.57 -11.09 0.26
N ARG A 80 -6.27 -11.38 -1.01
CA ARG A 80 -4.92 -11.12 -1.58
C ARG A 80 -4.57 -9.63 -1.55
N LEU A 81 -5.52 -8.76 -1.88
CA LEU A 81 -5.31 -7.32 -1.86
C LEU A 81 -5.03 -6.80 -0.44
N ILE A 82 -5.79 -7.28 0.55
CA ILE A 82 -5.59 -6.94 1.97
C ILE A 82 -4.21 -7.40 2.44
N HIS A 83 -3.82 -8.65 2.15
CA HIS A 83 -2.49 -9.13 2.55
C HIS A 83 -1.34 -8.40 1.86
N SER A 84 -1.55 -7.84 0.67
CA SER A 84 -0.55 -7.01 0.00
C SER A 84 -0.36 -5.63 0.65
N PHE A 85 -1.28 -5.20 1.52
CA PHE A 85 -1.25 -3.89 2.16
C PHE A 85 -0.02 -3.72 3.07
N ASP A 86 0.26 -4.69 3.94
CA ASP A 86 1.38 -4.60 4.89
C ASP A 86 2.72 -4.41 4.16
N GLN A 87 2.93 -5.18 3.09
CA GLN A 87 4.13 -5.07 2.27
C GLN A 87 4.15 -3.77 1.46
N GLY A 88 3.00 -3.33 0.94
CA GLY A 88 2.85 -2.04 0.27
C GLY A 88 3.15 -0.86 1.21
N GLN A 89 2.72 -0.94 2.47
CA GLN A 89 2.97 0.07 3.48
C GLN A 89 4.46 0.16 3.81
N VAL A 90 5.17 -0.96 3.97
CA VAL A 90 6.63 -0.96 4.15
C VAL A 90 7.35 -0.35 2.93
N ILE A 91 6.89 -0.63 1.71
CA ILE A 91 7.48 -0.07 0.49
C ILE A 91 7.23 1.44 0.38
N LYS A 92 6.05 1.91 0.80
CA LYS A 92 5.62 3.31 0.69
C LYS A 92 6.19 4.18 1.80
N GLU A 93 6.07 3.72 3.03
CA GLU A 93 6.40 4.48 4.23
C GLU A 93 7.81 4.14 4.73
N GLY A 94 8.33 2.95 4.46
CA GLY A 94 9.58 2.49 5.05
C GLY A 94 9.39 1.94 6.48
N VAL A 95 10.43 1.26 6.96
CA VAL A 95 10.42 0.55 8.24
C VAL A 95 10.75 1.52 9.38
N ALA A 96 9.80 1.73 10.29
CA ALA A 96 10.04 2.42 11.54
C ALA A 96 11.08 1.65 12.39
N THR A 97 12.17 2.31 12.73
CA THR A 97 13.37 1.68 13.30
C THR A 97 13.82 2.39 14.55
N VAL A 98 14.14 1.63 15.60
CA VAL A 98 14.61 2.16 16.87
C VAL A 98 15.97 1.54 17.20
N ILE A 99 16.94 2.39 17.53
CA ILE A 99 18.23 1.94 18.08
C ILE A 99 18.14 1.99 19.61
N ALA A 100 17.89 0.84 20.23
CA ALA A 100 17.81 0.72 21.68
C ALA A 100 19.16 0.35 22.31
N GLY A 101 19.45 0.89 23.50
CA GLY A 101 20.69 0.57 24.22
C GLY A 101 20.93 1.46 25.44
N LYS A 102 21.83 1.01 26.33
CA LYS A 102 22.20 1.73 27.57
C LYS A 102 22.69 3.17 27.28
N PRO A 103 22.64 4.09 28.25
CA PRO A 103 23.32 5.39 28.14
C PRO A 103 24.79 5.21 27.71
N ASN A 104 25.27 6.05 26.81
CA ASN A 104 26.64 6.00 26.26
C ASN A 104 27.03 4.71 25.51
N ALA A 105 26.07 3.86 25.14
CA ALA A 105 26.34 2.62 24.36
C ALA A 105 26.72 2.86 22.89
N GLY A 106 27.00 4.10 22.48
CA GLY A 106 27.39 4.42 21.10
C GLY A 106 26.23 4.51 20.09
N LYS A 107 24.97 4.62 20.54
CA LYS A 107 23.78 4.69 19.66
C LYS A 107 23.88 5.81 18.61
N SER A 108 24.20 7.03 19.05
CA SER A 108 24.37 8.18 18.15
C SER A 108 25.57 8.02 17.21
N THR A 109 26.64 7.35 17.67
CA THR A 109 27.80 7.03 16.83
C THR A 109 27.43 6.05 15.72
N LEU A 110 26.64 5.02 16.03
CA LEU A 110 26.15 4.05 15.06
C LEU A 110 25.21 4.71 14.02
N LEU A 111 24.24 5.51 14.49
CA LEU A 111 23.32 6.22 13.60
C LEU A 111 24.08 7.14 12.64
N ASN A 112 25.03 7.93 13.14
CA ASN A 112 25.86 8.80 12.31
C ASN A 112 26.74 8.02 11.33
N ALA A 113 27.21 6.83 11.69
CA ALA A 113 27.96 5.98 10.76
C ALA A 113 27.06 5.48 9.62
N LEU A 114 25.85 5.01 9.94
CA LEU A 114 24.86 4.53 8.96
C LEU A 114 24.40 5.66 8.01
N LEU A 115 24.18 6.87 8.54
CA LEU A 115 23.75 8.02 7.75
C LEU A 115 24.84 8.51 6.78
N ASN A 116 26.11 8.41 7.15
CA ASN A 116 27.21 8.88 6.32
C ASN A 116 27.60 7.90 5.21
N ASP A 117 27.43 6.60 5.42
CA ASP A 117 27.77 5.58 4.41
C ASP A 117 26.73 5.49 3.27
N GLU A 118 25.45 5.82 3.54
CA GLU A 118 24.35 5.65 2.57
C GLU A 118 23.70 6.95 2.05
N ARG A 119 24.27 8.13 2.32
CA ARG A 119 23.85 9.40 1.70
C ARG A 119 24.19 9.41 0.20
N ALA A 120 23.30 8.87 -0.64
CA ALA A 120 23.46 8.85 -2.10
C ALA A 120 22.52 9.80 -2.87
N ILE A 121 21.65 10.60 -2.22
CA ILE A 121 20.83 11.60 -2.92
C ILE A 121 20.77 12.91 -2.12
N VAL A 122 21.89 13.63 -2.10
CA VAL A 122 21.91 15.05 -1.76
C VAL A 122 21.45 15.81 -3.01
N SER A 123 20.33 16.51 -2.91
CA SER A 123 19.93 17.50 -3.91
C SER A 123 20.61 18.82 -3.54
N ASP A 124 21.43 19.37 -4.43
CA ASP A 124 22.21 20.61 -4.21
C ASP A 124 21.34 21.89 -4.20
N ILE A 125 20.01 21.80 -4.03
CA ILE A 125 19.10 22.96 -4.10
C ILE A 125 18.81 23.48 -2.68
N PRO A 126 19.33 24.65 -2.28
CA PRO A 126 19.03 25.26 -0.99
C PRO A 126 17.55 25.66 -0.92
N GLY A 127 16.85 25.27 0.15
CA GLY A 127 15.48 25.73 0.43
C GLY A 127 14.34 24.83 -0.06
N THR A 128 14.58 23.56 -0.33
CA THR A 128 13.48 22.56 -0.40
C THR A 128 13.15 22.11 1.03
N THR A 129 11.88 21.82 1.36
CA THR A 129 11.32 21.61 2.72
C THR A 129 11.86 20.36 3.44
N ARG A 130 13.17 20.24 3.56
CA ARG A 130 13.91 19.01 3.90
C ARG A 130 14.79 19.18 5.14
N ASP A 131 14.41 20.08 6.05
CA ASP A 131 15.21 20.44 7.23
C ASP A 131 15.02 19.49 8.43
N VAL A 132 14.49 18.27 8.25
CA VAL A 132 14.31 17.28 9.34
C VAL A 132 14.52 15.82 8.90
N ILE A 133 15.35 15.54 7.88
CA ILE A 133 15.61 14.16 7.42
C ILE A 133 17.02 13.71 7.82
N GLU A 134 17.34 13.78 9.12
CA GLU A 134 18.55 13.17 9.67
C GLU A 134 18.32 11.73 10.13
N ASP A 135 17.12 11.18 9.89
CA ASP A 135 16.69 9.90 10.45
C ASP A 135 16.30 8.86 9.39
N GLU A 136 16.61 9.04 8.09
CA GLU A 136 16.22 8.08 7.04
C GLU A 136 17.44 7.49 6.31
N ILE A 137 17.48 6.16 6.12
CA ILE A 137 18.54 5.45 5.36
C ILE A 137 17.94 4.45 4.35
N HIS A 138 18.67 4.17 3.28
CA HIS A 138 18.26 3.29 2.18
C HIS A 138 19.08 2.00 2.14
N LEU A 139 18.78 1.08 3.05
CA LEU A 139 19.56 -0.15 3.18
C LEU A 139 18.92 -1.28 2.35
N GLY A 140 19.67 -1.82 1.38
CA GLY A 140 19.21 -2.96 0.57
C GLY A 140 17.94 -2.68 -0.26
N GLY A 141 17.69 -1.42 -0.60
CA GLY A 141 16.51 -0.99 -1.35
C GLY A 141 15.25 -0.77 -0.51
N VAL A 142 15.35 -0.88 0.81
CA VAL A 142 14.28 -0.59 1.78
C VAL A 142 14.60 0.73 2.48
N LEU A 143 13.59 1.59 2.63
CA LEU A 143 13.68 2.80 3.43
C LEU A 143 13.54 2.44 4.91
N PHE A 144 14.50 2.84 5.74
CA PHE A 144 14.42 2.73 7.19
C PHE A 144 14.33 4.13 7.78
N ARG A 145 13.35 4.35 8.66
CA ARG A 145 13.13 5.62 9.35
C ARG A 145 13.41 5.43 10.83
N PHE A 146 14.47 6.05 11.31
CA PHE A 146 14.85 6.08 12.70
C PHE A 146 13.90 6.99 13.47
N ILE A 147 13.50 6.54 14.66
CA ILE A 147 12.62 7.29 15.55
C ILE A 147 13.38 7.48 16.85
N ASP A 148 13.52 8.74 17.29
CA ASP A 148 14.07 8.99 18.62
C ASP A 148 13.10 8.48 19.69
N THR A 149 13.61 7.59 20.54
CA THR A 149 12.91 6.94 21.65
C THR A 149 12.28 7.91 22.65
N ALA A 150 12.61 9.21 22.60
CA ALA A 150 11.94 10.24 23.39
C ALA A 150 10.44 10.40 23.05
N GLY A 151 10.03 10.09 21.82
CA GLY A 151 8.65 10.18 21.33
C GLY A 151 7.81 8.90 21.48
N LEU A 152 8.41 7.77 21.88
CA LEU A 152 7.73 6.48 22.10
C LEU A 152 7.32 6.25 23.56
N ARG A 153 7.34 7.29 24.39
CA ARG A 153 6.75 7.22 25.73
C ARG A 153 5.23 7.17 25.57
N ASP A 154 4.65 6.08 26.06
CA ASP A 154 3.21 5.82 26.08
C ASP A 154 2.42 7.08 26.46
N THR A 155 1.51 7.49 25.58
CA THR A 155 0.23 8.06 26.00
C THR A 155 -0.80 6.97 26.06
#